data_AF-A0A9D6UC02-F1
#
_entry.id   AF-A0A9D6UC02-F1
#
_cell.length_a   1.000
_cell.length_b   1.000
_cell.length_c   1.000
_cell.angle_alpha   90.00
_cell.angle_beta   90.00
_cell.angle_gamma   90.00
#
_symmetry.space_group_name_H-M   'P 1'
#
loop_
_entity.id
_entity.type
_entity.pdbx_description
1 polymer ?
#
loop_
_entity_poly.entity_id
_entity_poly.type
_entity_poly.pdbx_seq_one_letter_code
_entity_poly.pdbx_strand_id
1 'polypeptide(L)' 'MWFSKKNEDKSFVAVALVFILLGAAIFAFGAVSWMINTMQQQTIVAIPSIKVIGGLLVMCLGYIQLELGLLRDK' A
#
# COMPACT_ATOMS: atom_id res chain seq x y z
N MET A 1 -9.92 -32.39 1.82
CA MET A 1 -8.83 -31.51 1.31
C MET A 1 -9.32 -30.32 0.47
N TRP A 2 -10.55 -30.30 -0.06
CA TRP A 2 -11.04 -29.24 -0.97
C TRP A 2 -11.41 -27.90 -0.29
N PHE A 3 -11.73 -27.91 1.01
CA PHE A 3 -12.08 -26.70 1.77
C PHE A 3 -10.89 -25.82 2.14
N SER A 4 -9.66 -26.37 2.22
CA SER A 4 -8.47 -25.60 2.61
C SER A 4 -8.08 -24.58 1.54
N LYS A 5 -8.10 -25.00 0.27
CA LYS A 5 -7.73 -24.15 -0.88
C LYS A 5 -8.61 -22.89 -0.98
N LYS A 6 -9.92 -23.05 -0.82
CA LYS A 6 -10.89 -21.93 -0.94
C LYS A 6 -10.73 -20.85 0.16
N ASN A 7 -10.18 -21.22 1.32
CA ASN A 7 -9.90 -20.27 2.39
C ASN A 7 -8.53 -19.58 2.20
N GLU A 8 -7.56 -20.27 1.61
CA GLU A 8 -6.26 -19.68 1.26
C GLU A 8 -6.39 -18.56 0.23
N ASP A 9 -7.24 -18.71 -0.79
CA ASP A 9 -7.42 -17.69 -1.84
C ASP A 9 -8.12 -16.43 -1.29
N LYS A 10 -9.11 -16.59 -0.38
CA LYS A 10 -9.73 -15.45 0.33
C LYS A 10 -8.76 -14.73 1.26
N SER A 11 -7.89 -15.48 1.93
CA SER A 11 -6.87 -14.92 2.81
C SER A 11 -5.83 -14.11 2.01
N PHE A 12 -5.48 -14.57 0.81
CA PHE A 12 -4.51 -13.89 -0.05
C PHE A 12 -5.02 -12.51 -0.53
N VAL A 13 -6.27 -12.44 -0.97
CA VAL A 13 -6.92 -11.18 -1.36
C VAL A 13 -7.07 -10.24 -0.17
N ALA A 14 -7.42 -10.78 1.01
CA ALA A 14 -7.51 -9.98 2.24
C ALA A 14 -6.16 -9.34 2.63
N VAL A 15 -5.07 -10.10 2.55
CA VAL A 15 -3.72 -9.60 2.82
C VAL A 15 -3.33 -8.51 1.82
N ALA A 16 -3.59 -8.72 0.53
CA ALA A 16 -3.31 -7.73 -0.50
C ALA A 16 -4.07 -6.41 -0.27
N LEU A 17 -5.35 -6.48 0.10
CA LEU A 17 -6.16 -5.31 0.46
C LEU A 17 -5.62 -4.57 1.69
N VAL A 18 -5.17 -5.31 2.71
CA VAL A 18 -4.55 -4.71 3.91
C VAL A 18 -3.26 -3.96 3.52
N PHE A 19 -2.43 -4.51 2.65
CA PHE A 19 -1.23 -3.81 2.16
C PHE A 19 -1.59 -2.54 1.36
N ILE A 20 -2.61 -2.59 0.51
CA ILE A 20 -3.08 -1.40 -0.22
C ILE A 20 -3.56 -0.32 0.76
N LEU A 21 -4.39 -0.69 1.75
CA LEU A 21 -4.89 0.24 2.77
C LEU A 21 -3.76 0.84 3.61
N LEU A 22 -2.78 0.02 3.99
CA LEU A 22 -1.62 0.46 4.76
C LEU A 22 -0.75 1.43 3.94
N GLY A 23 -0.50 1.10 2.67
CA GLY A 23 0.22 1.98 1.73
C GLY A 23 -0.50 3.31 1.51
N ALA A 24 -1.84 3.29 1.39
CA ALA A 24 -2.66 4.49 1.27
C ALA A 24 -2.58 5.38 2.53
N ALA A 25 -2.59 4.79 3.73
CA ALA A 25 -2.43 5.52 4.98
C ALA A 25 -1.05 6.20 5.07
N ILE A 26 0.02 5.47 4.74
CA ILE A 26 1.40 6.00 4.73
C ILE A 26 1.53 7.14 3.70
N PHE A 27 0.95 6.94 2.51
CA PHE A 27 0.93 7.95 1.46
C PHE A 27 0.20 9.22 1.90
N ALA A 28 -1.00 9.09 2.49
CA ALA A 28 -1.77 10.22 2.98
C ALA A 28 -1.01 11.00 4.07
N PHE A 29 -0.41 10.30 5.03
CA PHE A 29 0.43 10.93 6.06
C PHE A 29 1.64 11.63 5.46
N GLY A 30 2.30 11.00 4.49
CA GLY A 30 3.43 11.58 3.77
C GLY A 30 3.04 12.84 3.01
N ALA A 31 1.94 12.81 2.27
CA ALA A 31 1.42 13.91 1.47
C ALA A 31 0.98 15.11 2.33
N VAL A 32 0.28 14.85 3.44
CA VAL A 32 -0.11 15.89 4.41
C VAL A 32 1.13 16.51 5.05
N SER A 33 2.09 15.67 5.48
CA SER A 33 3.35 16.16 6.05
C SER A 33 4.15 16.97 5.03
N TRP A 34 4.13 16.57 3.76
CA TRP A 34 4.78 17.32 2.69
C TRP A 34 4.13 18.69 2.55
N MET A 35 2.80 18.74 2.39
CA MET A 35 2.03 19.97 2.23
C MET A 35 2.27 20.96 3.38
N ILE A 36 2.25 20.48 4.63
CA ILE A 36 2.50 21.32 5.80
C ILE A 36 3.93 21.89 5.76
N ASN A 37 4.94 21.08 5.44
CA ASN A 37 6.32 21.54 5.35
C ASN A 37 6.54 22.56 4.22
N THR A 38 5.88 22.40 3.07
CA THR A 38 5.94 23.39 1.98
C THR A 38 5.28 24.71 2.40
N MET A 39 4.16 24.66 3.12
CA MET A 39 3.48 25.87 3.61
C MET A 39 4.29 26.60 4.70
N GLN A 40 5.05 25.87 5.52
CA GLN A 40 5.89 26.44 6.58
C GLN A 40 7.31 26.85 6.13
N GLN A 41 7.62 26.77 4.82
CA GLN A 41 8.95 27.04 4.24
C GLN A 41 10.09 26.29 4.96
N GLN A 42 9.81 25.09 5.48
CA GLN A 42 10.82 24.26 6.14
C GLN A 42 11.66 23.53 5.09
N THR A 43 12.99 23.58 5.21
CA THR A 43 13.95 22.98 4.26
C THR A 43 13.93 21.44 4.26
N ILE A 44 13.30 20.80 5.25
CA ILE A 44 13.31 19.33 5.43
C ILE A 44 12.18 18.69 4.61
N VAL A 45 12.31 18.74 3.29
CA VAL A 45 11.33 18.17 2.34
C VAL A 45 11.62 16.69 2.01
N ALA A 46 12.83 16.21 2.31
CA ALA A 46 13.27 14.85 1.97
C ALA A 46 12.54 13.73 2.74
N ILE A 47 12.22 13.95 4.01
CA ILE A 47 11.53 12.96 4.85
C ILE A 47 10.08 12.73 4.38
N PRO A 48 9.25 13.76 4.16
CA PRO A 48 7.90 13.55 3.67
C PRO A 48 7.84 12.96 2.26
N SER A 49 8.75 13.33 1.35
CA SER A 49 8.77 12.77 -0.01
C SER A 49 9.11 11.27 -0.03
N ILE A 50 10.04 10.81 0.83
CA ILE A 50 10.35 9.38 0.99
C ILE A 50 9.12 8.61 1.48
N LYS A 51 8.32 9.18 2.40
CA LYS A 51 7.09 8.55 2.90
C LYS A 51 6.03 8.42 1.80
N VAL A 52 5.90 9.42 0.93
CA VAL A 52 4.99 9.39 -0.23
C VAL A 52 5.41 8.29 -1.20
N ILE A 53 6.70 8.21 -1.55
CA ILE A 53 7.23 7.17 -2.46
C ILE A 53 7.07 5.77 -1.83
N GLY A 54 7.37 5.64 -0.54
CA GLY A 54 7.20 4.39 0.20
C GLY A 54 5.75 3.91 0.23
N GLY A 55 4.80 4.82 0.50
CA GLY A 55 3.36 4.49 0.45
C GLY A 55 2.90 4.02 -0.93
N LEU A 56 3.39 4.67 -2.00
CA LEU A 56 3.14 4.25 -3.38
C LEU A 56 3.69 2.85 -3.69
N LEU A 57 4.91 2.55 -3.27
CA LEU A 57 5.51 1.22 -3.45
C LEU A 57 4.72 0.13 -2.73
N VAL A 58 4.30 0.38 -1.49
CA VAL A 58 3.49 -0.57 -0.71
C VAL A 58 2.13 -0.81 -1.37
N MET A 59 1.48 0.24 -1.90
CA MET A 59 0.24 0.10 -2.66
C MET A 59 0.44 -0.72 -3.94
N CYS A 60 1.50 -0.45 -4.72
CA CYS A 60 1.81 -1.21 -5.93
C CYS A 60 2.06 -2.70 -5.62
N LEU A 61 2.81 -3.00 -4.56
CA LEU A 61 3.05 -4.39 -4.16
C LEU A 61 1.76 -5.11 -3.75
N GLY A 62 0.89 -4.43 -2.98
CA GLY A 62 -0.42 -4.97 -2.63
C GLY A 62 -1.30 -5.22 -3.87
N TYR A 63 -1.26 -4.32 -4.86
CA TYR A 63 -1.99 -4.49 -6.10
C TYR A 63 -1.47 -5.67 -6.96
N ILE A 64 -0.14 -5.79 -7.11
CA ILE A 64 0.49 -6.93 -7.80
C ILE A 64 0.11 -8.25 -7.10
N GLN A 65 0.12 -8.27 -5.77
CA GLN A 65 -0.24 -9.46 -4.99
C GLN A 65 -1.72 -9.83 -5.18
N LEU A 66 -2.59 -8.84 -5.36
CA LEU A 66 -4.01 -9.04 -5.67
C LEU A 66 -4.20 -9.59 -7.10
N GLU A 67 -3.51 -9.03 -8.10
CA GLU A 67 -3.57 -9.51 -9.49
C GLU A 67 -2.99 -10.93 -9.65
N LEU A 68 -1.88 -11.24 -8.98
CA LEU A 68 -1.32 -12.60 -8.96
C LEU A 68 -2.27 -13.59 -8.30
N GLY A 69 -2.98 -13.18 -7.25
CA GLY A 69 -4.04 -14.00 -6.63
C GLY A 69 -5.18 -14.29 -7.60
N LEU A 70 -5.65 -13.29 -8.33
CA LEU A 70 -6.72 -13.43 -9.34
C LEU A 70 -6.28 -14.29 -10.54
N LEU A 71 -5.02 -14.17 -10.98
CA LEU A 71 -4.46 -15.00 -12.05
C LEU A 71 -4.24 -16.44 -11.63
N ARG A 72 -3.99 -16.71 -10.34
CA ARG A 72 -3.84 -18.07 -9.80
C ARG A 72 -5.16 -18.84 -9.72
N ASP A 73 -6.28 -18.12 -9.64
CA ASP A 73 -7.63 -18.68 -9.54
C ASP A 73 -8.28 -18.96 -10.92
N LYS A 74 -7.63 -18.56 -12.02
CA LYS A 74 -8.00 -18.88 -13.42
C LYS A 74 -7.31 -20.15 -13.90
#